data_AF-A0A381ZVN7-F1
#
_entry.id   AF-A0A381ZVN7-F1
#
_cell.length_a   1.000
_cell.length_b   1.000
_cell.length_c   1.000
_cell.angle_alpha   90.00
_cell.angle_beta   90.00
_cell.angle_gamma   90.00
#
_symmetry.space_group_name_H-M   'P 1'
#
loop_
_entity.id
_entity.type
_entity.pdbx_description
1 polymer ?
#
loop_
_entity_poly.entity_id
_entity_poly.type
_entity_poly.pdbx_seq_one_letter_code
_entity_poly.pdbx_strand_id
1 'polypeptide(L)'
;MKALAAGAAALGIWLAQGSVPVATSAPASPGNAALLASEELNDVIQQYCVRCHSEPRMSGNLTLESFDVATAFETAEVAEKMIVKLRAEMMPPPGGRRPPADSILALVEGLEAVIDEAAASDVNPGERRFQRLNRAEYQRVVKELVGLDVDPGRWLPADTYLGNFDNLSAAQGLSTTLLEAYLRAATEVSRLAVGNLSAIPSTSMYTNTVDVSQHAWDYIEGTPFGT
;
A
#
# COMPACT_ATOMS: atom_id res chain seq x y z
N MET A 1 67.56 23.22 -38.40
CA MET A 1 67.50 24.15 -37.25
C MET A 1 67.08 23.30 -36.05
N LYS A 2 67.91 23.09 -35.00
CA LYS A 2 68.07 23.98 -33.81
C LYS A 2 66.70 24.46 -33.28
N ALA A 3 66.31 24.31 -32.01
CA ALA A 3 66.88 23.65 -30.82
C ALA A 3 65.69 23.32 -29.85
N LEU A 4 65.80 22.86 -28.59
CA LEU A 4 66.92 22.65 -27.65
C LEU A 4 66.58 21.46 -26.70
N ALA A 5 67.02 21.43 -25.44
CA ALA A 5 66.79 20.36 -24.47
C ALA A 5 66.31 20.88 -23.10
N ALA A 6 65.68 20.01 -22.29
CA ALA A 6 65.75 20.05 -20.83
C ALA A 6 65.41 18.65 -20.28
N GLY A 7 66.25 18.14 -19.38
CA GLY A 7 66.00 16.90 -18.64
C GLY A 7 66.11 17.16 -17.14
N ALA A 8 65.52 16.28 -16.33
CA ALA A 8 65.70 16.27 -14.88
C ALA A 8 65.78 14.81 -14.41
N ALA A 9 66.90 14.44 -13.79
CA ALA A 9 67.05 13.16 -13.11
C ALA A 9 66.71 13.34 -11.62
N ALA A 10 66.01 12.36 -11.04
CA ALA A 10 65.78 12.26 -9.60
C ALA A 10 66.21 10.88 -9.11
N LEU A 11 67.09 10.85 -8.11
CA LEU A 11 67.58 9.61 -7.50
C LEU A 11 66.47 8.92 -6.71
N GLY A 12 66.30 7.62 -6.92
CA GLY A 12 65.47 6.78 -6.05
C GLY A 12 66.22 6.39 -4.78
N ILE A 13 65.79 6.90 -3.63
CA ILE A 13 66.23 6.42 -2.31
C ILE A 13 65.18 5.41 -1.82
N TRP A 14 65.56 4.14 -1.72
CA TRP A 14 64.73 3.10 -1.10
C TRP A 14 64.90 3.13 0.42
N LEU A 15 63.85 3.57 1.13
CA LEU A 15 63.73 3.44 2.58
C LEU A 15 62.85 2.23 2.91
N ALA A 16 63.46 1.18 3.45
CA ALA A 16 62.72 0.03 3.98
C ALA A 16 62.01 0.43 5.28
N GLN A 17 60.68 0.55 5.25
CA GLN A 17 59.87 0.71 6.46
C GLN A 17 59.35 -0.67 6.90
N GLY A 18 59.71 -1.08 8.11
CA GLY A 18 59.17 -2.29 8.73
C GLY A 18 57.72 -2.06 9.17
N SER A 19 56.79 -2.88 8.68
CA SER A 19 55.39 -2.84 9.07
C SER A 19 55.17 -3.46 10.45
N VAL A 20 54.75 -2.65 11.42
CA VAL A 20 54.22 -3.14 12.70
C VAL A 20 52.80 -3.64 12.47
N PRO A 21 52.42 -4.86 12.91
CA PRO A 21 51.05 -5.33 12.77
C PRO A 21 50.14 -4.56 13.73
N VAL A 22 49.21 -3.78 13.17
CA VAL A 22 48.09 -3.22 13.93
C VAL A 22 47.16 -4.37 14.29
N ALA A 23 46.92 -4.57 15.59
CA ALA A 23 45.97 -5.56 16.07
C ALA A 23 44.53 -5.07 15.81
N THR A 24 43.92 -5.55 14.73
CA THR A 24 42.49 -5.34 14.47
C THR A 24 41.67 -6.05 15.54
N SER A 25 41.06 -5.29 16.44
CA SER A 25 39.97 -5.77 17.29
C SER A 25 38.79 -6.16 16.41
N ALA A 26 38.34 -7.42 16.48
CA ALA A 26 37.16 -7.88 15.76
C ALA A 26 35.91 -7.09 16.24
N PRO A 27 34.99 -6.70 15.34
CA PRO A 27 33.73 -6.10 15.77
C PRO A 27 32.91 -7.12 16.57
N ALA A 28 32.22 -6.66 17.61
CA ALA A 28 31.28 -7.50 18.35
C ALA A 28 30.13 -7.95 17.43
N SER A 29 29.75 -9.22 17.50
CA SER A 29 28.63 -9.75 16.71
C SER A 29 27.33 -9.02 17.07
N PRO A 30 26.58 -8.47 16.10
CA PRO A 30 25.38 -7.66 16.38
C PRO A 30 24.29 -8.44 17.13
N GLY A 31 24.21 -9.76 16.95
CA GLY A 31 23.23 -10.61 17.64
C GLY A 31 23.31 -10.57 19.17
N ASN A 32 24.50 -10.45 19.77
CA ASN A 32 24.63 -10.37 21.23
C ASN A 32 24.15 -9.02 21.78
N ALA A 33 24.33 -7.93 21.04
CA ALA A 33 23.85 -6.61 21.45
C ALA A 33 22.32 -6.51 21.34
N ALA A 34 21.73 -7.06 20.27
CA ALA A 34 20.29 -7.12 20.09
C ALA A 34 19.59 -7.97 21.17
N LEU A 35 20.16 -9.14 21.52
CA LEU A 35 19.62 -10.00 22.58
C LEU A 35 19.67 -9.32 23.96
N LEU A 36 20.80 -8.71 24.33
CA LEU A 36 20.91 -7.96 25.59
C LEU A 36 19.93 -6.78 25.65
N ALA A 37 19.75 -6.06 24.54
CA ALA A 37 18.74 -5.00 24.45
C ALA A 37 17.31 -5.56 24.64
N SER A 38 16.97 -6.70 24.02
CA SER A 38 15.64 -7.31 24.21
C SER A 38 15.37 -7.75 25.66
N GLU A 39 16.39 -8.24 26.38
CA GLU A 39 16.28 -8.62 27.80
C GLU A 39 15.98 -7.38 28.69
N GLU A 40 16.71 -6.28 28.49
CA GLU A 40 16.46 -5.01 29.20
C GLU A 40 15.06 -4.43 28.90
N LEU A 41 14.57 -4.55 27.66
CA LEU A 41 13.23 -4.10 27.28
C LEU A 41 12.13 -5.01 27.84
N ASN A 42 12.35 -6.32 27.90
CA ASN A 42 11.46 -7.27 28.55
C ASN A 42 11.33 -6.98 30.06
N ASP A 43 12.42 -6.63 30.74
CA ASP A 43 12.39 -6.21 32.16
C ASP A 43 11.49 -4.99 32.40
N VAL A 44 11.44 -4.03 31.46
CA VAL A 44 10.50 -2.89 31.53
C VAL A 44 9.04 -3.38 31.43
N ILE A 45 8.74 -4.30 30.51
CA ILE A 45 7.39 -4.87 30.35
C ILE A 45 6.97 -5.62 31.62
N GLN A 46 7.84 -6.47 32.15
CA GLN A 46 7.58 -7.25 33.37
C GLN A 46 7.40 -6.34 34.60
N GLN A 47 8.23 -5.30 34.77
CA GLN A 47 8.17 -4.40 35.92
C GLN A 47 6.96 -3.45 35.91
N TYR A 48 6.55 -2.94 34.73
CA TYR A 48 5.56 -1.87 34.62
C TYR A 48 4.24 -2.29 33.98
N CYS A 49 4.25 -3.16 32.97
CA CYS A 49 3.07 -3.50 32.17
C CYS A 49 2.32 -4.72 32.72
N VAL A 50 3.04 -5.81 33.02
CA VAL A 50 2.46 -7.09 33.50
C VAL A 50 1.67 -6.92 34.79
N ARG A 51 2.01 -5.93 35.63
CA ARG A 51 1.21 -5.59 36.82
C ARG A 51 -0.28 -5.41 36.50
N CYS A 52 -0.65 -4.85 35.35
CA CYS A 52 -2.05 -4.69 34.93
C CYS A 52 -2.46 -5.68 33.83
N HIS A 53 -1.53 -6.02 32.93
CA HIS A 53 -1.71 -6.96 31.82
C HIS A 53 -1.13 -8.33 32.18
N SER A 54 -1.79 -9.00 33.13
CA SER A 54 -1.45 -10.33 33.66
C SER A 54 -2.69 -11.22 33.61
N GLU A 55 -2.54 -12.55 33.62
CA GLU A 55 -3.69 -13.47 33.57
C GLU A 55 -4.75 -13.18 34.65
N PRO A 56 -4.40 -12.88 35.92
CA PRO A 56 -5.42 -12.63 36.96
C PRO A 56 -6.07 -11.24 36.90
N ARG A 57 -5.46 -10.25 36.21
CA ARG A 57 -6.02 -8.89 36.10
C ARG A 57 -6.64 -8.59 34.74
N MET A 58 -6.09 -9.16 33.67
CA MET A 58 -6.59 -9.13 32.30
C MET A 58 -7.05 -7.73 31.81
N SER A 59 -6.32 -6.68 32.21
CA SER A 59 -6.74 -5.29 31.94
C SER A 59 -6.82 -5.05 30.43
N GLY A 60 -7.98 -4.61 29.94
CA GLY A 60 -8.20 -4.41 28.51
C GLY A 60 -8.22 -5.71 27.69
N ASN A 61 -8.49 -6.86 28.31
CA ASN A 61 -8.51 -8.18 27.69
C ASN A 61 -7.14 -8.59 27.08
N LEU A 62 -6.05 -8.28 27.79
CA LEU A 62 -4.67 -8.52 27.38
C LEU A 62 -3.82 -9.00 28.55
N THR A 63 -3.03 -10.05 28.32
CA THR A 63 -1.88 -10.45 29.15
C THR A 63 -0.58 -10.20 28.38
N LEU A 64 0.48 -9.81 29.10
CA LEU A 64 1.83 -9.59 28.59
C LEU A 64 2.86 -10.43 29.36
N GLU A 65 2.41 -11.39 30.20
CA GLU A 65 3.31 -12.24 31.02
C GLU A 65 4.34 -13.01 30.20
N SER A 66 3.91 -13.53 29.04
CA SER A 66 4.75 -14.26 28.08
C SER A 66 5.12 -13.44 26.85
N PHE A 67 5.02 -12.11 26.90
CA PHE A 67 5.41 -11.25 25.78
C PHE A 67 6.93 -11.07 25.76
N ASP A 68 7.54 -11.27 24.59
CA ASP A 68 8.96 -11.06 24.33
C ASP A 68 9.12 -10.03 23.20
N VAL A 69 9.91 -8.99 23.44
CA VAL A 69 10.26 -7.97 22.44
C VAL A 69 10.98 -8.59 21.24
N ALA A 70 11.81 -9.62 21.43
CA ALA A 70 12.56 -10.26 20.34
C ALA A 70 11.66 -10.99 19.32
N THR A 71 10.48 -11.45 19.74
CA THR A 71 9.48 -12.11 18.87
C THR A 71 8.19 -11.30 18.74
N ALA A 72 8.22 -9.99 19.02
CA ALA A 72 7.05 -9.12 18.97
C ALA A 72 6.27 -9.17 17.64
N PHE A 73 6.95 -9.51 16.53
CA PHE A 73 6.34 -9.73 15.21
C PHE A 73 5.31 -10.88 15.20
N GLU A 74 5.48 -11.93 16.02
CA GLU A 74 4.50 -13.03 16.15
C GLU A 74 3.15 -12.54 16.69
N THR A 75 3.14 -11.42 17.41
CA THR A 75 1.95 -10.76 17.95
C THR A 75 1.89 -9.29 17.53
N ALA A 76 2.24 -8.99 16.26
CA ALA A 76 2.37 -7.62 15.74
C ALA A 76 1.18 -6.70 16.08
N GLU A 77 -0.07 -7.17 16.04
CA GLU A 77 -1.26 -6.37 16.40
C GLU A 77 -1.24 -5.89 17.88
N VAL A 78 -0.65 -6.66 18.79
CA VAL A 78 -0.46 -6.30 20.20
C VAL A 78 0.68 -5.30 20.33
N ALA A 79 1.81 -5.57 19.67
CA ALA A 79 2.99 -4.72 19.71
C ALA A 79 2.72 -3.33 19.11
N GLU A 80 2.01 -3.24 17.99
CA GLU A 80 1.51 -1.99 17.40
C GLU A 80 0.61 -1.20 18.37
N LYS A 81 -0.33 -1.88 19.04
CA LYS A 81 -1.17 -1.25 20.07
C LYS A 81 -0.35 -0.75 21.25
N MET A 82 0.75 -1.41 21.60
CA MET A 82 1.68 -0.95 22.63
C MET A 82 2.44 0.30 22.15
N ILE A 83 3.05 0.27 20.97
CA ILE A 83 3.74 1.42 20.33
C ILE A 83 2.82 2.65 20.32
N VAL A 84 1.62 2.53 19.75
CA VAL A 84 0.67 3.65 19.65
C VAL A 84 0.27 4.18 21.03
N LYS A 85 0.03 3.32 22.02
CA LYS A 85 -0.34 3.73 23.39
C LYS A 85 0.81 4.38 24.16
N LEU A 86 2.05 3.96 23.90
CA LEU A 86 3.25 4.52 24.54
C LEU A 86 3.66 5.85 23.88
N ARG A 87 3.69 5.93 22.54
CA ARG A 87 3.89 7.18 21.77
C ARG A 87 2.85 8.25 22.13
N ALA A 88 1.59 7.86 22.34
CA ALA A 88 0.51 8.76 22.75
C ALA A 88 0.42 8.98 24.29
N GLU A 89 1.39 8.49 25.06
CA GLU A 89 1.48 8.54 26.52
C GLU A 89 0.30 7.95 27.33
N MET A 90 -0.67 7.33 26.65
CA MET A 90 -1.89 6.74 27.22
C MET A 90 -1.65 5.54 28.15
N MET A 91 -0.45 4.95 28.11
CA MET A 91 -0.02 3.89 29.01
C MET A 91 1.32 4.24 29.68
N PRO A 92 1.53 3.85 30.95
CA PRO A 92 0.54 3.35 31.90
C PRO A 92 -0.54 4.41 32.24
N PRO A 93 -1.74 4.01 32.71
CA PRO A 93 -2.82 4.95 33.00
C PRO A 93 -2.48 5.88 34.17
N PRO A 94 -3.19 7.02 34.34
CA PRO A 94 -2.97 7.94 35.45
C PRO A 94 -3.00 7.24 36.82
N GLY A 95 -1.99 7.52 37.67
CA GLY A 95 -1.79 6.83 38.96
C GLY A 95 -1.08 5.47 38.86
N GLY A 96 -0.81 4.96 37.66
CA GLY A 96 0.11 3.86 37.43
C GLY A 96 1.57 4.26 37.69
N ARG A 97 2.40 3.29 38.07
CA ARG A 97 3.87 3.49 38.10
C ARG A 97 4.34 3.58 36.65
N ARG A 98 4.99 4.68 36.26
CA ARG A 98 5.50 4.92 34.89
C ARG A 98 7.00 4.62 34.84
N PRO A 99 7.54 3.99 33.78
CA PRO A 99 8.97 3.95 33.53
C PRO A 99 9.54 5.37 33.33
N PRO A 100 10.86 5.60 33.43
CA PRO A 100 11.45 6.85 32.98
C PRO A 100 11.25 7.02 31.46
N ALA A 101 11.23 8.28 31.00
CA ALA A 101 10.92 8.61 29.60
C ALA A 101 11.84 7.88 28.62
N ASP A 102 13.14 7.82 28.92
CA ASP A 102 14.16 7.18 28.09
C ASP A 102 13.90 5.66 27.92
N SER A 103 13.41 4.98 28.96
CA SER A 103 13.02 3.55 28.87
C SER A 103 11.73 3.35 28.08
N ILE A 104 10.80 4.31 28.10
CA ILE A 104 9.61 4.27 27.22
C ILE A 104 10.05 4.44 25.77
N LEU A 105 10.95 5.40 25.50
CA LEU A 105 11.45 5.66 24.16
C LEU A 105 12.21 4.45 23.60
N ALA A 106 13.15 3.89 24.37
CA ALA A 106 13.91 2.70 23.98
C ALA A 106 13.02 1.47 23.75
N LEU A 107 11.98 1.26 24.58
CA LEU A 107 11.02 0.17 24.39
C LEU A 107 10.21 0.35 23.10
N VAL A 108 9.76 1.58 22.83
CA VAL A 108 8.99 1.88 21.62
C VAL A 108 9.84 1.73 20.36
N GLU A 109 11.04 2.31 20.34
CA GLU A 109 11.95 2.22 19.19
C GLU A 109 12.45 0.79 18.96
N GLY A 110 12.64 0.00 20.03
CA GLY A 110 12.96 -1.42 19.94
C GLY A 110 11.80 -2.26 19.36
N LEU A 111 10.56 -1.99 19.77
CA LEU A 111 9.37 -2.64 19.21
C LEU A 111 9.14 -2.25 17.74
N GLU A 112 9.25 -0.96 17.41
CA GLU A 112 9.17 -0.45 16.04
C GLU A 112 10.21 -1.15 15.14
N ALA A 113 11.49 -1.19 15.56
CA ALA A 113 12.56 -1.83 14.80
C ALA A 113 12.33 -3.34 14.55
N VAL A 114 11.81 -4.09 15.53
CA VAL A 114 11.51 -5.52 15.37
C VAL A 114 10.34 -5.75 14.42
N ILE A 115 9.29 -4.92 14.49
CA ILE A 115 8.13 -5.05 13.60
C ILE A 115 8.48 -4.61 12.18
N ASP A 116 9.19 -3.49 12.01
CA ASP A 116 9.57 -2.95 10.69
C ASP A 116 10.50 -3.91 9.93
N GLU A 117 11.48 -4.52 10.60
CA GLU A 117 12.36 -5.53 10.00
C GLU A 117 11.56 -6.78 9.56
N ALA A 118 10.64 -7.26 10.42
CA ALA A 118 9.77 -8.38 10.08
C ALA A 118 8.85 -8.04 8.89
N ALA A 119 8.21 -6.87 8.88
CA ALA A 119 7.34 -6.40 7.81
C ALA A 119 8.08 -6.13 6.49
N ALA A 120 9.36 -5.75 6.55
CA ALA A 120 10.22 -5.66 5.37
C ALA A 120 10.55 -7.05 4.79
N SER A 121 10.63 -8.09 5.64
CA SER A 121 10.90 -9.47 5.21
C SER A 121 9.67 -10.22 4.67
N ASP A 122 8.48 -9.94 5.23
CA ASP A 122 7.18 -10.51 4.80
C ASP A 122 6.14 -9.40 4.61
N VAL A 123 6.21 -8.74 3.45
CA VAL A 123 5.33 -7.63 3.11
C VAL A 123 3.89 -8.12 2.94
N ASN A 124 3.01 -7.77 3.88
CA ASN A 124 1.58 -8.03 3.78
C ASN A 124 0.85 -6.85 3.08
N PRO A 125 0.46 -6.96 1.79
CA PRO A 125 -0.27 -5.90 1.08
C PRO A 125 -1.75 -5.80 1.48
N GLY A 126 -2.21 -6.62 2.41
CA GLY A 126 -3.62 -6.77 2.77
C GLY A 126 -4.45 -7.50 1.71
N GLU A 127 -5.77 -7.57 1.95
CA GLU A 127 -6.70 -8.21 1.03
C GLU A 127 -7.31 -7.22 0.02
N ARG A 128 -7.03 -7.43 -1.28
CA ARG A 128 -7.74 -6.72 -2.36
C ARG A 128 -8.83 -7.60 -2.96
N ARG A 129 -10.09 -7.24 -2.70
CA ARG A 129 -11.26 -7.83 -3.40
C ARG A 129 -11.18 -7.56 -4.90
N PHE A 130 -11.70 -8.50 -5.70
CA PHE A 130 -11.75 -8.36 -7.17
C PHE A 130 -12.46 -7.06 -7.56
N GLN A 131 -11.73 -6.18 -8.27
CA GLN A 131 -12.23 -4.92 -8.78
C GLN A 131 -12.63 -5.11 -10.24
N ARG A 132 -13.92 -4.95 -10.54
CA ARG A 132 -14.42 -4.96 -11.93
C ARG A 132 -14.43 -3.53 -12.47
N LEU A 133 -14.42 -3.40 -13.81
CA LEU A 133 -14.60 -2.10 -14.44
C LEU A 133 -16.00 -1.57 -14.14
N ASN A 134 -16.12 -0.35 -13.59
CA ASN A 134 -17.40 0.35 -13.53
C ASN A 134 -17.87 0.75 -14.94
N ARG A 135 -19.09 1.28 -15.10
CA ARG A 135 -19.63 1.62 -16.43
C ARG A 135 -18.74 2.61 -17.20
N ALA A 136 -18.27 3.66 -16.55
CA ALA A 136 -17.43 4.67 -17.17
C ALA A 136 -16.03 4.11 -17.54
N GLU A 137 -15.46 3.25 -16.70
CA GLU A 137 -14.22 2.52 -16.97
C GLU A 137 -14.39 1.54 -18.14
N TYR A 138 -15.48 0.77 -18.18
CA TYR A 138 -15.78 -0.15 -19.28
C TYR A 138 -15.94 0.60 -20.62
N GLN A 139 -16.65 1.73 -20.63
CA GLN A 139 -16.78 2.58 -21.81
C GLN A 139 -15.42 3.08 -22.31
N ARG A 140 -14.56 3.59 -21.42
CA ARG A 140 -13.22 4.06 -21.78
C ARG A 140 -12.35 2.93 -22.33
N VAL A 141 -12.35 1.76 -21.68
CA VAL A 141 -11.58 0.59 -22.10
C VAL A 141 -12.05 0.06 -23.46
N VAL A 142 -13.37 0.03 -23.74
CA VAL A 142 -13.88 -0.33 -25.07
C VAL A 142 -13.42 0.69 -26.13
N LYS A 143 -13.48 1.99 -25.84
CA LYS A 143 -13.00 3.04 -26.74
C LYS A 143 -11.50 2.93 -27.01
N GLU A 144 -10.70 2.64 -25.99
CA GLU A 144 -9.25 2.50 -26.10
C GLU A 144 -8.82 1.23 -26.86
N LEU A 145 -9.44 0.08 -26.57
CA LEU A 145 -9.06 -1.20 -27.16
C LEU A 145 -9.56 -1.43 -28.59
N VAL A 146 -10.76 -0.94 -28.92
CA VAL A 146 -11.40 -1.20 -30.24
C VAL A 146 -11.92 0.06 -30.94
N GLY A 147 -11.66 1.26 -30.43
CA GLY A 147 -12.05 2.51 -31.08
C GLY A 147 -13.54 2.83 -31.07
N LEU A 148 -14.35 2.09 -30.30
CA LEU A 148 -15.81 2.22 -30.31
C LEU A 148 -16.32 3.07 -29.15
N ASP A 149 -17.12 4.09 -29.47
CA ASP A 149 -17.98 4.78 -28.52
C ASP A 149 -19.25 3.94 -28.27
N VAL A 150 -19.44 3.51 -27.03
CA VAL A 150 -20.58 2.66 -26.60
C VAL A 150 -21.26 3.23 -25.37
N ASP A 151 -22.57 3.05 -25.25
CA ASP A 151 -23.29 3.25 -23.98
C ASP A 151 -23.29 1.94 -23.17
N PRO A 152 -22.50 1.82 -22.09
CA PRO A 152 -22.46 0.63 -21.26
C PRO A 152 -23.81 0.36 -20.57
N GLY A 153 -24.69 1.35 -20.47
CA GLY A 153 -25.99 1.24 -19.82
C GLY A 153 -27.02 0.38 -20.52
N ARG A 154 -26.77 0.02 -21.78
CA ARG A 154 -27.56 -0.97 -22.53
C ARG A 154 -27.43 -2.38 -21.96
N TRP A 155 -26.35 -2.66 -21.23
CA TRP A 155 -26.06 -4.00 -20.70
C TRP A 155 -25.83 -3.99 -19.18
N LEU A 156 -25.10 -3.00 -18.66
CA LEU A 156 -24.64 -2.98 -17.27
C LEU A 156 -25.55 -2.10 -16.38
N PRO A 157 -25.96 -2.59 -15.19
CA PRO A 157 -26.70 -1.79 -14.22
C PRO A 157 -25.84 -0.62 -13.71
N ALA A 158 -26.48 0.41 -13.14
CA ALA A 158 -25.76 1.51 -12.49
C ALA A 158 -24.87 0.99 -11.34
N ASP A 159 -23.68 1.56 -11.22
CA ASP A 159 -22.72 1.19 -10.18
C ASP A 159 -23.15 1.69 -8.79
N THR A 160 -22.83 0.90 -7.77
CA THR A 160 -23.11 1.26 -6.37
C THR A 160 -22.03 2.20 -5.85
N TYR A 161 -22.44 3.36 -5.35
CA TYR A 161 -21.55 4.32 -4.70
C TYR A 161 -21.20 3.88 -3.29
N LEU A 162 -19.93 4.01 -2.91
CA LEU A 162 -19.45 3.92 -1.54
C LEU A 162 -18.84 5.27 -1.15
N GLY A 163 -19.55 6.01 -0.31
CA GLY A 163 -19.30 7.44 -0.16
C GLY A 163 -19.61 8.17 -1.47
N ASN A 164 -18.62 8.89 -2.01
CA ASN A 164 -18.75 9.67 -3.25
C ASN A 164 -18.10 9.00 -4.47
N PHE A 165 -17.79 7.70 -4.40
CA PHE A 165 -17.00 6.98 -5.40
C PHE A 165 -17.73 5.70 -5.87
N ASP A 166 -17.69 5.43 -7.17
CA ASP A 166 -18.35 4.30 -7.86
C ASP A 166 -17.37 3.20 -8.31
N ASN A 167 -16.08 3.33 -7.96
CA ASN A 167 -15.01 2.42 -8.38
C ASN A 167 -14.31 1.66 -7.24
N LEU A 168 -14.82 1.71 -6.00
CA LEU A 168 -14.23 0.97 -4.88
C LEU A 168 -14.59 -0.52 -4.96
N SER A 169 -13.57 -1.39 -4.98
CA SER A 169 -13.74 -2.85 -5.01
C SER A 169 -14.62 -3.40 -3.87
N ALA A 170 -14.66 -2.71 -2.73
CA ALA A 170 -15.53 -3.04 -1.59
C ALA A 170 -17.04 -3.01 -1.92
N ALA A 171 -17.47 -2.19 -2.90
CA ALA A 171 -18.87 -2.07 -3.34
C ALA A 171 -19.13 -2.70 -4.73
N GLN A 172 -18.10 -3.23 -5.39
CA GLN A 172 -18.18 -3.80 -6.74
C GLN A 172 -18.32 -5.33 -6.75
N GLY A 173 -19.25 -5.87 -5.96
CA GLY A 173 -19.58 -7.29 -6.00
C GLY A 173 -19.96 -7.77 -7.41
N LEU A 174 -19.48 -8.95 -7.79
CA LEU A 174 -19.79 -9.58 -9.08
C LEU A 174 -20.79 -10.73 -8.88
N SER A 175 -22.06 -10.49 -9.25
CA SER A 175 -23.06 -11.55 -9.32
C SER A 175 -22.95 -12.33 -10.64
N THR A 176 -23.54 -13.54 -10.68
CA THR A 176 -23.68 -14.32 -11.92
C THR A 176 -24.43 -13.54 -13.00
N THR A 177 -25.53 -12.87 -12.64
CA THR A 177 -26.33 -12.02 -13.54
C THR A 177 -25.54 -10.85 -14.12
N LEU A 178 -24.64 -10.25 -13.33
CA LEU A 178 -23.77 -9.18 -13.78
C LEU A 178 -22.65 -9.70 -14.70
N LEU A 179 -22.07 -10.87 -14.39
CA LEU A 179 -21.10 -11.53 -15.27
C LEU A 179 -21.72 -11.85 -16.65
N GLU A 180 -22.94 -12.38 -16.69
CA GLU A 180 -23.68 -12.58 -17.94
C GLU A 180 -23.88 -11.26 -18.71
N ALA A 181 -24.15 -10.15 -18.02
CA ALA A 181 -24.30 -8.85 -18.64
C ALA A 181 -22.99 -8.37 -19.30
N TYR A 182 -21.83 -8.54 -18.65
CA TYR A 182 -20.52 -8.27 -19.26
C TYR A 182 -20.26 -9.16 -20.47
N LEU A 183 -20.64 -10.45 -20.44
CA LEU A 183 -20.46 -11.36 -21.57
C LEU A 183 -21.38 -11.01 -22.75
N ARG A 184 -22.61 -10.55 -22.49
CA ARG A 184 -23.51 -10.01 -23.52
C ARG A 184 -22.92 -8.75 -24.15
N ALA A 185 -22.49 -7.79 -23.32
CA ALA A 185 -21.84 -6.56 -23.78
C ALA A 185 -20.61 -6.86 -24.64
N ALA A 186 -19.69 -7.72 -24.16
CA ALA A 186 -18.49 -8.11 -24.91
C ALA A 186 -18.82 -8.78 -26.25
N THR A 187 -19.89 -9.59 -26.31
CA THR A 187 -20.36 -10.23 -27.57
C THR A 187 -20.85 -9.19 -28.59
N GLU A 188 -21.58 -8.17 -28.13
CA GLU A 188 -22.08 -7.10 -28.99
C GLU A 188 -20.96 -6.16 -29.46
N VAL A 189 -20.11 -5.70 -28.53
CA VAL A 189 -18.91 -4.90 -28.82
C VAL A 189 -17.99 -5.62 -29.82
N SER A 190 -17.75 -6.92 -29.66
CA SER A 190 -16.92 -7.69 -30.60
C SER A 190 -17.49 -7.74 -32.01
N ARG A 191 -18.83 -7.84 -32.15
CA ARG A 191 -19.50 -7.81 -33.47
C ARG A 191 -19.41 -6.43 -34.11
N LEU A 192 -19.53 -5.37 -33.32
CA LEU A 192 -19.36 -3.99 -33.79
C LEU A 192 -17.91 -3.74 -34.25
N ALA A 193 -16.92 -4.23 -33.50
CA ALA A 193 -15.50 -4.01 -33.78
C ALA A 193 -15.00 -4.77 -35.03
N VAL A 194 -15.48 -6.00 -35.26
CA VAL A 194 -15.19 -6.76 -36.49
C VAL A 194 -15.96 -6.20 -37.69
N GLY A 195 -17.15 -5.63 -37.45
CA GLY A 195 -18.05 -5.15 -38.48
C GLY A 195 -18.79 -6.27 -39.22
N ASN A 196 -19.80 -5.90 -40.00
CA ASN A 196 -20.54 -6.82 -40.86
C ASN A 196 -20.79 -6.15 -42.22
N LEU A 197 -20.14 -6.69 -43.27
CA LEU A 197 -20.29 -6.19 -44.65
C LEU A 197 -21.71 -6.36 -45.21
N SER A 198 -22.50 -7.26 -44.64
CA SER A 198 -23.91 -7.50 -44.99
C SER A 198 -24.89 -6.82 -44.02
N ALA A 199 -24.45 -5.80 -43.28
CA ALA A 199 -25.32 -5.04 -42.39
C ALA A 199 -26.40 -4.28 -43.18
N ILE A 200 -27.66 -4.49 -42.79
CA ILE A 200 -28.81 -3.73 -43.32
C ILE A 200 -28.90 -2.41 -42.53
N PRO A 201 -29.23 -1.27 -43.16
CA PRO A 201 -29.48 -0.03 -42.44
C PRO A 201 -30.48 -0.21 -41.31
N SER A 202 -30.14 0.27 -40.12
CA SER A 202 -31.01 0.29 -38.95
C SER A 202 -31.33 1.73 -38.55
N THR A 203 -32.53 1.95 -38.02
CA THR A 203 -32.98 3.26 -37.53
C THR A 203 -33.04 3.21 -36.00
N SER A 204 -32.34 4.13 -35.35
CA SER A 204 -32.47 4.39 -33.91
C SER A 204 -33.30 5.66 -33.68
N MET A 205 -34.32 5.56 -32.83
CA MET A 205 -35.05 6.73 -32.33
C MET A 205 -34.27 7.32 -31.16
N TYR A 206 -33.92 8.60 -31.28
CA TYR A 206 -33.37 9.40 -30.17
C TYR A 206 -34.52 10.20 -29.56
N THR A 207 -34.69 10.10 -28.24
CA THR A 207 -35.73 10.82 -27.50
C THR A 207 -35.08 11.86 -26.62
N ASN A 208 -35.41 13.13 -26.85
CA ASN A 208 -34.96 14.23 -25.99
C ASN A 208 -35.69 14.18 -24.65
N THR A 209 -34.99 14.48 -23.56
CA THR A 209 -35.60 14.65 -22.23
C THR A 209 -36.38 15.96 -22.16
N VAL A 210 -37.36 16.05 -21.25
CA VAL A 210 -38.36 17.15 -21.22
C VAL A 210 -37.74 18.51 -20.87
N ASP A 211 -36.55 18.49 -20.27
CA ASP A 211 -35.72 19.63 -19.91
C ASP A 211 -34.83 20.15 -21.06
N VAL A 212 -34.74 19.43 -22.18
CA VAL A 212 -33.96 19.86 -23.37
C VAL A 212 -34.84 20.66 -24.34
N SER A 213 -34.42 21.89 -24.61
CA SER A 213 -35.03 22.78 -25.59
C SER A 213 -35.02 22.19 -27.01
N GLN A 214 -36.18 22.23 -27.68
CA GLN A 214 -36.31 21.95 -29.13
C GLN A 214 -36.47 23.25 -29.93
N HIS A 215 -35.71 24.29 -29.58
CA HIS A 215 -35.63 25.47 -30.44
C HIS A 215 -34.73 25.18 -31.63
N ALA A 216 -35.11 25.66 -32.83
CA ALA A 216 -34.47 25.33 -34.11
C ALA A 216 -33.01 25.83 -34.29
N TRP A 217 -32.39 26.37 -33.23
CA TRP A 217 -31.01 26.81 -33.15
C TRP A 217 -30.19 26.07 -32.08
N ASP A 218 -30.81 25.23 -31.24
CA ASP A 218 -30.15 24.47 -30.18
C ASP A 218 -29.73 23.08 -30.73
N TYR A 219 -28.56 22.99 -31.36
CA TYR A 219 -28.05 21.70 -31.85
C TYR A 219 -27.64 20.77 -30.69
N ILE A 220 -28.20 19.55 -30.68
CA ILE A 220 -27.82 18.50 -29.73
C ILE A 220 -26.68 17.68 -30.31
N GLU A 221 -25.56 17.60 -29.59
CA GLU A 221 -24.38 16.87 -30.07
C GLU A 221 -24.69 15.38 -30.27
N GLY A 222 -24.51 14.89 -31.51
CA GLY A 222 -24.76 13.51 -31.89
C GLY A 222 -26.13 13.23 -32.50
N THR A 223 -27.04 14.20 -32.59
CA THR A 223 -28.30 14.05 -33.35
C THR A 223 -28.15 14.48 -34.81
N PRO A 224 -29.05 14.04 -35.72
CA PRO A 224 -29.09 14.53 -37.10
C PRO A 224 -29.41 16.03 -37.18
N PHE A 225 -28.89 16.70 -38.22
CA PHE A 225 -29.26 18.11 -38.48
C PHE A 225 -30.77 18.26 -38.67
N GLY A 226 -31.39 19.19 -37.91
CA GLY A 226 -32.83 19.48 -37.97
C GLY A 226 -33.69 18.77 -36.92
N THR A 227 -33.06 18.14 -35.92
CA THR A 227 -33.70 17.81 -34.63
C THR A 227 -33.64 18.96 -33.65
#